data_AF-A0A7C6N8W5-F1
#
_entry.id   AF-A0A7C6N8W5-F1
#
_cell.length_a   1.000
_cell.length_b   1.000
_cell.length_c   1.000
_cell.angle_alpha   90.00
_cell.angle_beta   90.00
_cell.angle_gamma   90.00
#
_symmetry.space_group_name_H-M   'P 1'
#
loop_
_entity.id
_entity.type
_entity.pdbx_description
1 polymer ?
#
loop_
_entity_poly.entity_id
_entity_poly.type
_entity_poly.pdbx_seq_one_letter_code
_entity_poly.pdbx_strand_id
1 'polypeptide(L)'
;MSFISKLQSKYQYNSRLLTSVIVIIVVGFIFGFMASGDLKHITFQVDRISSSRVKIFINAFTINYWYLFVSWIAGMVSFGLIVNYFIAFFKGFIWGVTFTLLIRSEAVFGFFSFFKLILLQILFLLPALIYVTYQGVKMSLVNLGIVTIKNRDSGNYFKVILVSLILVVLYSFFNSLFTNIIR
;
A
#
# COMPACT_ATOMS: atom_id res chain seq x y z
N MET A 1 -8.73 -37.23 -10.68
CA MET A 1 -7.86 -36.15 -10.13
C MET A 1 -8.06 -36.09 -8.62
N SER A 2 -7.04 -36.45 -7.81
CA SER A 2 -7.19 -36.62 -6.35
C SER A 2 -7.44 -35.27 -5.63
N PHE A 3 -8.10 -35.30 -4.48
CA PHE A 3 -8.35 -34.10 -3.65
C PHE A 3 -7.06 -33.33 -3.30
N ILE A 4 -5.96 -34.06 -3.06
CA ILE A 4 -4.63 -33.52 -2.78
C ILE A 4 -4.09 -32.70 -3.95
N SER A 5 -4.24 -33.20 -5.19
CA SER A 5 -3.78 -32.47 -6.39
C SER A 5 -4.50 -31.14 -6.62
N LYS A 6 -5.79 -31.04 -6.27
CA LYS A 6 -6.56 -29.78 -6.35
C LYS A 6 -6.17 -28.77 -5.27
N LEU A 7 -5.79 -29.23 -4.08
CA LEU A 7 -5.30 -28.37 -3.01
C LEU A 7 -3.94 -27.77 -3.37
N GLN A 8 -3.03 -28.59 -3.92
CA GLN A 8 -1.71 -28.16 -4.37
C GLN A 8 -1.81 -27.11 -5.48
N SER A 9 -2.68 -27.31 -6.48
CA SER A 9 -2.85 -26.33 -7.58
C SER A 9 -3.41 -24.99 -7.10
N LYS A 10 -4.39 -25.01 -6.18
CA LYS A 10 -4.97 -23.79 -5.59
C LYS A 10 -3.96 -23.02 -4.75
N TYR A 11 -3.13 -23.72 -3.96
CA TYR A 11 -2.08 -23.11 -3.16
C TYR A 11 -1.02 -22.44 -4.05
N GLN A 12 -0.57 -23.15 -5.08
CA GLN A 12 0.42 -22.65 -6.04
C GLN A 12 -0.06 -21.43 -6.82
N TYR A 13 -1.35 -21.37 -7.19
CA TYR A 13 -1.92 -20.19 -7.83
C TYR A 13 -1.96 -18.97 -6.89
N ASN A 14 -2.44 -19.15 -5.67
CA ASN A 14 -2.52 -18.05 -4.70
C ASN A 14 -1.12 -17.52 -4.32
N SER A 15 -0.13 -18.40 -4.19
CA SER A 15 1.24 -17.98 -3.89
C SER A 15 1.83 -17.17 -5.05
N ARG A 16 1.68 -17.63 -6.29
CA ARG A 16 2.14 -16.90 -7.49
C ARG A 16 1.51 -15.51 -7.62
N LEU A 17 0.20 -15.40 -7.39
CA LEU A 17 -0.47 -14.10 -7.39
C LEU A 17 0.07 -13.17 -6.32
N LEU A 18 0.19 -13.64 -5.07
CA LEU A 18 0.73 -12.85 -3.98
C LEU A 18 2.17 -12.39 -4.29
N THR A 19 3.02 -13.30 -4.80
CA THR A 19 4.38 -12.98 -5.23
C THR A 19 4.37 -11.90 -6.31
N SER A 20 3.48 -11.98 -7.31
CA SER A 20 3.40 -10.96 -8.36
C SER A 20 3.07 -9.56 -7.81
N VAL A 21 2.20 -9.48 -6.80
CA VAL A 21 1.85 -8.21 -6.13
C VAL A 21 3.03 -7.68 -5.32
N ILE A 22 3.76 -8.54 -4.63
CA ILE A 22 4.96 -8.14 -3.89
C ILE A 22 6.03 -7.64 -4.86
N VAL A 23 6.27 -8.38 -5.95
CA VAL A 23 7.26 -8.02 -6.97
C VAL A 23 6.94 -6.67 -7.60
N ILE A 24 5.68 -6.38 -7.96
CA ILE A 24 5.36 -5.09 -8.57
C ILE A 24 5.61 -3.91 -7.62
N ILE A 25 5.35 -4.09 -6.32
CA ILE A 25 5.61 -3.07 -5.29
C ILE A 25 7.12 -2.84 -5.16
N VAL A 26 7.90 -3.92 -5.10
CA VAL A 26 9.37 -3.85 -5.01
C VAL A 26 9.98 -3.23 -6.26
N VAL A 27 9.50 -3.58 -7.45
CA VAL A 27 9.96 -2.98 -8.72
C VAL A 27 9.64 -1.48 -8.72
N GLY A 28 8.41 -1.09 -8.34
CA GLY A 28 8.05 0.32 -8.16
C GLY A 28 9.03 1.04 -7.22
N PHE A 29 9.31 0.44 -6.06
CA PHE A 29 10.25 0.98 -5.08
C PHE A 29 11.65 1.19 -5.65
N ILE A 30 12.22 0.21 -6.35
CA ILE A 30 13.54 0.31 -6.97
C ILE A 30 13.55 1.43 -8.02
N PHE A 31 12.52 1.52 -8.86
CA PHE A 31 12.40 2.60 -9.86
C PHE A 31 12.33 3.98 -9.19
N GLY A 32 11.56 4.11 -8.11
CA GLY A 32 11.46 5.36 -7.35
C GLY A 32 12.79 5.74 -6.71
N PHE A 33 13.54 4.75 -6.22
CA PHE A 33 14.87 4.96 -5.67
C PHE A 33 15.86 5.47 -6.73
N MET A 34 15.89 4.80 -7.89
CA MET A 34 16.77 5.18 -9.00
C MET A 34 16.43 6.54 -9.59
N ALA A 35 15.13 6.84 -9.78
CA ALA A 35 14.67 8.11 -10.36
C ALA A 35 15.05 9.34 -9.51
N SER A 36 15.19 9.15 -8.20
CA SER A 36 15.60 10.19 -7.25
C SER A 36 17.11 10.24 -7.01
N GLY A 37 17.89 9.40 -7.70
CA GLY A 37 19.34 9.27 -7.55
C GLY A 37 20.13 10.53 -7.95
N ASP A 38 19.57 11.41 -8.77
CA ASP A 38 20.26 12.62 -9.23
C ASP A 38 19.81 13.90 -8.50
N LEU A 39 18.89 13.78 -7.54
CA LEU A 39 18.39 14.94 -6.79
C LEU A 39 19.51 15.51 -5.91
N LYS A 40 19.87 16.78 -6.15
CA LYS A 40 20.82 17.54 -5.32
C LYS A 40 20.41 17.50 -3.85
N HIS A 41 21.37 17.60 -2.92
CA HIS A 41 21.06 17.74 -1.49
C HIS A 41 20.08 18.90 -1.28
N ILE A 42 18.91 18.57 -0.73
CA ILE A 42 17.87 19.55 -0.39
C ILE A 42 17.93 19.72 1.12
N THR A 43 18.27 20.93 1.56
CA THR A 43 18.12 21.33 2.95
C THR A 43 16.63 21.51 3.24
N PHE A 44 16.01 20.48 3.82
CA PHE A 44 14.63 20.57 4.28
C PHE A 44 14.56 21.45 5.54
N GLN A 45 14.08 22.68 5.38
CA GLN A 45 13.61 23.45 6.53
C GLN A 45 12.25 22.90 6.94
N VAL A 46 12.21 22.20 8.07
CA VAL A 46 10.98 21.65 8.63
C VAL A 46 10.33 22.75 9.47
N ASP A 47 9.46 23.54 8.85
CA ASP A 47 8.65 24.50 9.59
C ASP A 47 7.64 23.76 10.47
N ARG A 48 7.68 24.02 11.78
CA ARG A 48 6.67 23.50 12.73
C ARG A 48 5.35 24.26 12.50
N ILE A 49 4.53 23.78 11.58
CA ILE A 49 3.15 24.25 11.45
C ILE A 49 2.34 23.61 12.59
N SER A 50 1.85 24.44 13.52
CA SER A 50 0.95 24.03 14.60
C SER A 50 -0.42 23.62 14.04
N SER A 51 -0.49 22.43 13.46
CA SER A 51 -1.73 21.84 12.97
C SER A 51 -2.44 21.08 14.08
N SER A 52 -3.77 21.19 14.14
CA SER A 52 -4.58 20.39 15.07
C SER A 52 -4.42 18.90 14.77
N ARG A 53 -4.47 18.05 15.81
CA ARG A 53 -4.39 16.58 15.67
C ARG A 53 -5.46 16.04 14.72
N VAL A 54 -6.66 16.62 14.76
CA VAL A 54 -7.77 16.28 13.88
C VAL A 54 -7.41 16.54 12.42
N LYS A 55 -6.78 17.68 12.11
CA LYS A 55 -6.33 18.00 10.74
C LYS A 55 -5.27 17.00 10.25
N ILE A 56 -4.31 16.65 11.10
CA ILE A 56 -3.27 15.65 10.79
C ILE A 56 -3.90 14.28 10.52
N PHE A 57 -4.86 13.87 11.36
CA PHE A 57 -5.59 12.62 11.18
C PHE A 57 -6.35 12.58 9.84
N ILE A 58 -7.15 13.60 9.55
CA ILE A 58 -7.96 13.67 8.32
C ILE A 58 -7.06 13.65 7.08
N ASN A 59 -5.94 14.38 7.11
CA ASN A 59 -4.99 14.38 5.99
C ASN A 59 -4.34 13.00 5.81
N ALA A 60 -3.84 12.39 6.89
CA ALA A 60 -3.23 11.07 6.84
C ALA A 60 -4.22 10.00 6.35
N PHE A 61 -5.47 10.07 6.80
CA PHE A 61 -6.54 9.17 6.38
C PHE A 61 -6.84 9.35 4.90
N THR A 62 -7.13 10.58 4.47
CA THR A 62 -7.57 10.86 3.10
C THR A 62 -6.50 10.49 2.08
N ILE A 63 -5.23 10.86 2.34
CA ILE A 63 -4.08 10.54 1.47
C ILE A 63 -3.88 9.03 1.33
N ASN A 64 -4.23 8.24 2.35
CA ASN A 64 -3.99 6.81 2.35
C ASN A 64 -5.18 5.93 1.98
N TYR A 65 -6.39 6.41 2.23
CA TYR A 65 -7.60 5.66 1.94
C TYR A 65 -7.94 5.66 0.44
N TRP A 66 -7.75 6.80 -0.25
CA TRP A 66 -8.30 7.00 -1.60
C TRP A 66 -7.84 5.93 -2.60
N TYR A 67 -6.56 5.59 -2.60
CA TYR A 67 -6.00 4.66 -3.60
C TYR A 67 -6.40 3.21 -3.29
N LEU A 68 -6.57 2.86 -2.01
CA LEU A 68 -7.08 1.55 -1.60
C LEU A 68 -8.55 1.41 -2.02
N PHE A 69 -9.33 2.48 -1.88
CA PHE A 69 -10.71 2.51 -2.35
C PHE A 69 -10.80 2.36 -3.87
N VAL A 70 -9.98 3.08 -4.63
CA VAL A 70 -9.91 2.96 -6.10
C VAL A 70 -9.47 1.56 -6.52
N SER A 71 -8.44 0.99 -5.88
CA SER A 71 -7.97 -0.38 -6.12
C SER A 71 -9.06 -1.43 -5.84
N TRP A 72 -9.84 -1.24 -4.78
CA TRP A 72 -10.98 -2.10 -4.46
C TRP A 72 -12.11 -2.00 -5.50
N ILE A 73 -12.49 -0.79 -5.93
CA ILE A 73 -13.48 -0.64 -7.02
C ILE A 73 -12.96 -1.28 -8.31
N ALA A 74 -11.69 -1.03 -8.65
CA ALA A 74 -11.08 -1.55 -9.86
C ALA A 74 -11.21 -3.07 -9.95
N GLY A 75 -11.01 -3.79 -8.84
CA GLY A 75 -11.14 -5.25 -8.79
C GLY A 75 -12.52 -5.80 -9.18
N MET A 76 -13.57 -4.97 -9.17
CA MET A 76 -14.91 -5.36 -9.63
C MET A 76 -15.02 -5.44 -11.15
N VAL A 77 -14.03 -4.96 -11.90
CA VAL A 77 -14.03 -4.89 -13.37
C VAL A 77 -12.82 -5.64 -13.93
N SER A 78 -12.94 -6.17 -15.15
CA SER A 78 -11.88 -6.90 -15.84
C SER A 78 -10.63 -6.06 -16.09
N PHE A 79 -10.80 -4.80 -16.53
CA PHE A 79 -9.70 -3.84 -16.69
C PHE A 79 -8.99 -3.50 -15.36
N GLY A 80 -9.64 -3.81 -14.23
CA GLY A 80 -9.09 -3.62 -12.90
C GLY A 80 -7.77 -4.31 -12.63
N LEU A 81 -7.42 -5.35 -13.39
CA LEU A 81 -6.13 -6.01 -13.27
C LEU A 81 -4.98 -5.02 -13.50
N ILE A 82 -5.04 -4.28 -14.60
CA ILE A 82 -4.00 -3.30 -14.98
C ILE A 82 -3.98 -2.16 -13.95
N VAL A 83 -5.15 -1.65 -13.58
CA VAL A 83 -5.29 -0.56 -12.61
C VAL A 83 -4.69 -0.94 -11.25
N ASN A 84 -4.95 -2.17 -10.76
CA ASN A 84 -4.42 -2.65 -9.50
C ASN A 84 -2.89 -2.76 -9.51
N TYR A 85 -2.31 -3.36 -10.56
CA TYR A 85 -0.85 -3.40 -10.70
C TYR A 85 -0.24 -2.01 -10.83
N PHE A 86 -0.90 -1.10 -11.55
CA PHE A 86 -0.48 0.29 -11.70
C PHE A 86 -0.45 1.02 -10.35
N ILE A 87 -1.52 0.92 -9.55
CA ILE A 87 -1.57 1.55 -8.21
C ILE A 87 -0.47 0.98 -7.31
N ALA A 88 -0.30 -0.34 -7.30
CA ALA A 88 0.73 -1.00 -6.48
C ALA A 88 2.15 -0.58 -6.90
N PHE A 89 2.42 -0.51 -8.20
CA PHE A 89 3.67 0.02 -8.74
C PHE A 89 3.91 1.46 -8.29
N PHE A 90 2.96 2.37 -8.53
CA PHE A 90 3.12 3.79 -8.21
C PHE A 90 3.24 4.06 -6.71
N LYS A 91 2.61 3.24 -5.87
CA LYS A 91 2.81 3.33 -4.41
C LYS A 91 4.19 2.86 -3.99
N GLY A 92 4.68 1.76 -4.55
CA GLY A 92 6.08 1.37 -4.41
C GLY A 92 7.01 2.51 -4.84
N PHE A 93 6.77 3.10 -6.01
CA PHE A 93 7.54 4.22 -6.56
C PHE A 93 7.60 5.43 -5.62
N ILE A 94 6.45 5.89 -5.13
CA ILE A 94 6.39 7.00 -4.16
C ILE A 94 7.18 6.68 -2.89
N TRP A 95 7.11 5.43 -2.40
CA TRP A 95 7.92 5.00 -1.25
C TRP A 95 9.42 5.00 -1.56
N GLY A 96 9.84 4.56 -2.75
CA GLY A 96 11.25 4.60 -3.18
C GLY A 96 11.79 6.04 -3.30
N VAL A 97 11.00 6.94 -3.89
CA VAL A 97 11.31 8.37 -3.98
C VAL A 97 11.46 8.96 -2.59
N THR A 98 10.46 8.72 -1.72
CA THR A 98 10.46 9.20 -0.35
C THR A 98 11.70 8.67 0.38
N PHE A 99 11.99 7.38 0.28
CA PHE A 99 13.13 6.75 0.93
C PHE A 99 14.47 7.41 0.56
N THR A 100 14.64 7.73 -0.72
CA THR A 100 15.86 8.36 -1.25
C THR A 100 16.05 9.78 -0.71
N LEU A 101 14.97 10.57 -0.65
CA LEU A 101 15.01 11.92 -0.09
C LEU A 101 15.50 11.93 1.37
N LEU A 102 15.28 10.85 2.11
CA LEU A 102 15.64 10.74 3.53
C LEU A 102 17.10 10.45 3.75
N ILE A 103 17.63 9.48 3.02
CA ILE A 103 19.04 9.11 3.11
C ILE A 103 19.90 10.34 2.82
N ARG A 104 19.40 11.27 2.01
CA ARG A 104 20.08 12.51 1.62
C ARG A 104 19.80 13.71 2.54
N SER A 105 18.83 13.62 3.45
CA SER A 105 18.51 14.70 4.37
C SER A 105 19.45 14.69 5.58
N GLU A 106 20.17 15.78 5.80
CA GLU A 106 21.22 15.90 6.84
C GLU A 106 20.70 16.07 8.28
N ALA A 107 19.38 16.08 8.50
CA ALA A 107 18.79 16.36 9.80
C ALA A 107 18.76 15.11 10.70
N VAL A 108 19.77 14.97 11.55
CA VAL A 108 19.91 13.90 12.57
C VAL A 108 18.66 13.77 13.48
N PHE A 109 17.98 14.88 13.78
CA PHE A 109 16.71 14.88 14.54
C PHE A 109 15.47 14.44 13.74
N GLY A 110 15.53 14.52 12.40
CA GLY A 110 14.48 14.04 11.50
C GLY A 110 14.46 12.51 11.36
N PHE A 111 15.62 11.86 11.46
CA PHE A 111 15.77 10.43 11.22
C PHE A 111 14.89 9.56 12.14
N PHE A 112 14.82 9.86 13.44
CA PHE A 112 14.03 9.06 14.40
C PHE A 112 12.52 9.20 14.19
N SER A 113 12.06 10.43 13.98
CA SER A 113 10.66 10.73 13.66
C SER A 113 10.26 10.10 12.32
N PHE A 114 11.21 10.03 11.39
CA PHE A 114 10.99 9.42 10.10
C PHE A 114 10.99 7.89 10.14
N PHE A 115 11.90 7.27 10.91
CA PHE A 115 11.90 5.82 11.13
C PHE A 115 10.55 5.35 11.69
N LYS A 116 9.95 6.12 12.61
CA LYS A 116 8.58 5.87 13.10
C LYS A 116 7.54 5.91 11.97
N LEU A 117 7.62 6.88 11.06
CA LEU A 117 6.69 6.95 9.92
C LEU A 117 6.86 5.77 8.97
N ILE A 118 8.09 5.34 8.69
CA ILE A 118 8.37 4.12 7.89
C ILE A 118 7.78 2.90 8.58
N LEU A 119 8.00 2.75 9.90
CA LEU A 119 7.47 1.64 10.68
C LEU A 119 5.94 1.57 10.60
N LEU A 120 5.24 2.70 10.74
CA LEU A 120 3.79 2.77 10.61
C LEU A 120 3.32 2.39 9.20
N GLN A 121 4.06 2.81 8.17
CA GLN A 121 3.76 2.43 6.79
C GLN A 121 3.90 0.92 6.57
N ILE A 122 4.98 0.32 7.06
CA ILE A 122 5.22 -1.13 6.96
C ILE A 122 4.21 -1.93 7.77
N LEU A 123 3.80 -1.42 8.95
CA LEU A 123 2.90 -2.15 9.85
C LEU A 123 1.44 -2.11 9.40
N PHE A 124 0.97 -0.99 8.85
CA PHE A 124 -0.45 -0.79 8.54
C PHE A 124 -0.73 -0.65 7.03
N LEU A 125 0.01 0.21 6.34
CA LEU A 125 -0.30 0.56 4.96
C LEU A 125 0.18 -0.46 3.94
N LEU A 126 1.36 -1.05 4.15
CA LEU A 126 1.90 -2.10 3.27
C LEU A 126 1.02 -3.37 3.30
N PRO A 127 0.59 -3.90 4.46
CA PRO A 127 -0.36 -5.01 4.52
C PRO A 127 -1.70 -4.67 3.87
N ALA A 128 -2.22 -3.45 4.10
CA ALA A 128 -3.46 -3.00 3.45
C ALA A 128 -3.32 -2.98 1.92
N LEU A 129 -2.23 -2.39 1.39
CA LEU A 129 -1.96 -2.33 -0.04
C LEU A 129 -1.85 -3.72 -0.65
N ILE A 130 -1.05 -4.61 -0.05
CA ILE A 130 -0.89 -5.99 -0.53
C ILE A 130 -2.24 -6.70 -0.53
N TYR A 131 -3.01 -6.59 0.56
CA TYR A 131 -4.28 -7.28 0.71
C TYR A 131 -5.33 -6.81 -0.30
N VAL A 132 -5.54 -5.49 -0.45
CA VAL A 132 -6.49 -4.94 -1.42
C VAL A 132 -6.08 -5.28 -2.85
N THR A 133 -4.80 -5.07 -3.19
CA THR A 133 -4.31 -5.33 -4.56
C THR A 133 -4.43 -6.81 -4.91
N TYR A 134 -4.05 -7.71 -4.00
CA TYR A 134 -4.16 -9.16 -4.21
C TYR A 134 -5.60 -9.58 -4.45
N GLN A 135 -6.54 -9.12 -3.61
CA GLN A 135 -7.96 -9.46 -3.79
C GLN A 135 -8.54 -8.79 -5.04
N GLY A 136 -8.11 -7.57 -5.36
CA GLY A 136 -8.52 -6.85 -6.57
C GLY A 136 -8.08 -7.57 -7.84
N VAL A 137 -6.81 -7.91 -7.96
CA VAL A 137 -6.27 -8.69 -9.11
C VAL A 137 -6.98 -10.03 -9.22
N LYS A 138 -7.16 -10.73 -8.09
CA LYS A 138 -7.87 -12.02 -8.08
C LYS A 138 -9.30 -11.90 -8.59
N MET A 139 -10.04 -10.87 -8.19
CA MET A 139 -11.41 -10.63 -8.67
C MET A 139 -11.44 -10.22 -10.14
N SER A 140 -10.51 -9.37 -10.60
CA SER A 140 -10.41 -9.03 -12.03
C SER A 140 -10.11 -10.25 -12.90
N LEU A 141 -9.28 -11.20 -12.45
CA LEU A 141 -9.02 -12.47 -13.15
C LEU A 141 -10.25 -13.38 -13.22
N VAL A 142 -11.09 -13.38 -12.18
CA VAL A 142 -12.38 -14.06 -12.22
C VAL A 142 -13.31 -13.43 -13.23
N ASN A 143 -13.37 -12.10 -13.27
CA ASN A 143 -14.20 -11.36 -14.22
C ASN A 143 -13.74 -11.50 -15.68
N LEU A 144 -12.45 -11.75 -15.91
CA LEU A 144 -11.88 -12.11 -17.21
C LEU A 144 -12.18 -13.58 -17.61
N GLY A 145 -12.79 -14.38 -16.74
CA GLY A 145 -13.03 -15.81 -17.00
C GLY A 145 -11.77 -16.68 -16.94
N ILE A 146 -10.61 -16.11 -16.61
CA ILE A 146 -9.32 -16.82 -16.51
C ILE A 146 -9.32 -17.77 -15.30
N VAL A 147 -10.05 -17.41 -14.23
CA VAL A 147 -10.18 -18.24 -13.03
C VAL A 147 -11.64 -18.46 -12.66
N THR A 148 -12.06 -19.72 -12.65
CA THR A 148 -13.38 -20.11 -12.17
C THR A 148 -13.34 -20.33 -10.66
N ILE A 149 -13.69 -19.30 -9.88
CA ILE A 149 -13.96 -19.48 -8.45
C ILE A 149 -15.41 -19.94 -8.31
N LYS A 150 -15.59 -21.16 -7.81
CA LYS A 150 -16.91 -21.82 -7.70
C LYS A 150 -17.92 -21.05 -6.83
N ASN A 151 -17.47 -20.12 -5.99
CA ASN A 151 -18.33 -19.23 -5.22
C ASN A 151 -17.87 -17.78 -5.42
N ARG A 152 -18.68 -17.00 -6.15
CA ARG A 152 -18.56 -15.55 -6.25
C ARG A 152 -19.10 -14.95 -4.94
N ASP A 153 -18.48 -15.24 -3.80
CA ASP A 153 -18.90 -14.71 -2.49
C ASP A 153 -18.59 -13.21 -2.43
N SER A 154 -19.49 -12.41 -2.99
CA SER A 154 -19.46 -10.94 -2.96
C SER A 154 -19.30 -10.40 -1.53
N GLY A 155 -19.87 -11.09 -0.54
CA GLY A 155 -19.73 -10.77 0.89
C GLY A 155 -18.28 -10.84 1.41
N ASN A 156 -17.42 -11.68 0.82
CA ASN A 156 -16.01 -11.72 1.21
C ASN A 156 -15.19 -10.58 0.58
N TYR A 157 -15.61 -10.06 -0.57
CA TYR A 157 -14.91 -8.95 -1.22
C TYR A 157 -15.22 -7.60 -0.57
N PHE A 158 -16.42 -7.41 -0.02
CA PHE A 158 -16.74 -6.22 0.78
C PHE A 158 -15.92 -6.15 2.09
N LYS A 159 -15.63 -7.30 2.72
CA LYS A 159 -14.74 -7.36 3.90
C LYS A 159 -13.34 -6.81 3.61
N VAL A 160 -12.88 -6.85 2.36
CA VAL A 160 -11.56 -6.37 1.96
C VAL A 160 -11.41 -4.87 2.26
N ILE A 161 -12.39 -4.06 1.83
CA ILE A 161 -12.34 -2.62 2.06
C ILE A 161 -12.53 -2.27 3.54
N LEU A 162 -13.36 -3.01 4.28
CA LEU A 162 -13.53 -2.81 5.72
C LEU A 162 -12.25 -3.05 6.52
N VAL A 163 -11.56 -4.16 6.28
CA VAL A 163 -10.28 -4.46 6.95
C VAL A 163 -9.24 -3.39 6.62
N SER A 164 -9.19 -2.97 5.36
CA SER A 164 -8.25 -1.95 4.90
C SER A 164 -8.56 -0.59 5.50
N LEU A 165 -9.85 -0.24 5.64
CA LEU A 165 -10.31 0.96 6.34
C LEU A 165 -9.82 0.96 7.79
N ILE A 166 -9.97 -0.15 8.52
CA ILE A 166 -9.49 -0.28 9.90
C ILE A 166 -7.98 -0.01 9.97
N LEU A 167 -7.19 -0.63 9.08
CA LEU A 167 -5.74 -0.42 9.05
C LEU A 167 -5.36 1.04 8.76
N VAL A 168 -6.06 1.71 7.83
CA VAL A 168 -5.82 3.12 7.52
C VAL A 168 -6.24 4.03 8.67
N VAL A 169 -7.34 3.74 9.36
CA VAL A 169 -7.76 4.48 10.55
C VAL A 169 -6.73 4.34 11.66
N LEU A 170 -6.23 3.12 11.92
CA LEU A 170 -5.16 2.89 12.90
C LEU A 170 -3.89 3.65 12.53
N TYR A 171 -3.45 3.54 11.27
CA TYR A 171 -2.30 4.31 10.75
C TYR A 171 -2.48 5.80 11.01
N SER A 172 -3.64 6.36 10.65
CA SER A 172 -3.91 7.80 10.74
C SER A 172 -3.99 8.27 12.19
N PHE A 173 -4.56 7.44 13.07
CA PHE A 173 -4.64 7.68 14.50
C PHE A 173 -3.24 7.73 15.12
N PHE A 174 -2.43 6.69 14.90
CA PHE A 174 -1.06 6.64 15.41
C PHE A 174 -0.21 7.78 14.84
N ASN A 175 -0.32 8.06 13.54
CA ASN A 175 0.39 9.18 12.92
C ASN A 175 0.04 10.51 13.59
N SER A 176 -1.24 10.75 13.88
CA SER A 176 -1.71 11.98 14.54
C SER A 176 -1.22 12.13 15.98
N LEU A 177 -1.04 11.01 16.69
CA LEU A 177 -0.48 10.99 18.04
C LEU A 177 1.02 11.28 18.02
N PHE A 178 1.76 10.58 17.15
CA PHE A 178 3.22 10.64 17.15
C PHE A 178 3.78 11.95 16.60
N THR A 179 3.02 12.68 15.77
CA THR A 179 3.45 13.97 15.21
C THR A 179 3.69 15.04 16.28
N ASN A 180 3.11 14.91 17.49
CA ASN A 180 3.28 15.89 18.59
C ASN A 180 4.33 15.53 19.65
N ILE A 181 5.00 14.37 19.55
CA ILE A 181 5.95 13.92 20.58
C ILE A 181 7.34 14.57 20.39
N ILE A 182 7.54 15.34 19.31
CA ILE A 182 8.71 16.22 19.15
C ILE A 182 8.37 17.58 19.79
N ARG A 183 8.26 17.62 21.12
CA ARG A 183 8.37 18.87 21.85
C ARG A 183 9.82 19.08 22.21
#